data_AF-A0A397U2J3-F1
#
_entry.id   AF-A0A397U2J3-F1
#
_cell.length_a   1.000
_cell.length_b   1.000
_cell.length_c   1.000
_cell.angle_alpha   90.00
_cell.angle_beta   90.00
_cell.angle_gamma   90.00
#
_symmetry.space_group_name_H-M   'P 1'
#
loop_
_entity.id
_entity.type
_entity.pdbx_description
1 polymer ?
#
loop_
_entity_poly.entity_id
_entity_poly.type
_entity_poly.pdbx_seq_one_letter_code
_entity_poly.pdbx_strand_id
1 'polypeptide(L)'
;MPPKRPTTRSTKRQNEVTDVEDLEEMRKLLQDIKAKQQKFEALRNSDLDKNEQNIKEFKSNCEKRSQGLETMVLQLKRQIEKFECDYQKETEKNKRSESEIKHLREQVKDLENSNHVEAVITLREQVKRLELELKQECENSKKLTAKLSKTSVSRKLTPAELDQKSREMQEQISLYAEMSNLLIQNVKVMSHDEKSFKCIHSGRNGTLEFKLSFKGETAHYEPSLQPDRDADLMTILPDYLKEPIDFKKESLDLFFWRILDFLQKSRDDD
;
A
#
# COMPACT_ATOMS: atom_id res chain seq x y z
N MET A 1 -21.30 -50.80 150.01
CA MET A 1 -21.27 -49.33 150.05
C MET A 1 -21.50 -48.77 148.64
N PRO A 2 -22.25 -47.65 148.51
CA PRO A 2 -22.65 -46.96 147.25
C PRO A 2 -21.42 -46.19 146.66
N PRO A 3 -21.48 -45.39 145.54
CA PRO A 3 -22.62 -44.70 144.92
C PRO A 3 -22.66 -44.70 143.35
N LYS A 4 -23.84 -44.72 142.70
CA LYS A 4 -24.76 -43.65 142.21
C LYS A 4 -24.67 -43.38 140.69
N ARG A 5 -25.83 -43.64 140.05
CA ARG A 5 -26.31 -43.12 138.75
C ARG A 5 -26.37 -41.57 138.74
N PRO A 6 -26.37 -40.93 137.55
CA PRO A 6 -27.59 -40.69 136.74
C PRO A 6 -27.39 -41.08 135.26
N THR A 7 -28.24 -41.87 134.61
CA THR A 7 -29.54 -41.55 134.00
C THR A 7 -29.62 -40.19 133.30
N THR A 8 -29.41 -40.17 131.98
CA THR A 8 -30.26 -39.41 131.04
C THR A 8 -30.48 -40.21 129.76
N ARG A 9 -31.76 -40.37 129.45
CA ARG A 9 -32.36 -41.07 128.33
C ARG A 9 -32.82 -39.98 127.35
N SER A 10 -32.68 -40.25 126.05
CA SER A 10 -33.48 -39.66 124.96
C SER A 10 -33.15 -38.23 124.47
N THR A 11 -32.20 -38.12 123.52
CA THR A 11 -32.22 -37.05 122.49
C THR A 11 -31.42 -37.40 121.22
N LYS A 12 -31.22 -38.69 120.90
CA LYS A 12 -30.34 -39.09 119.79
C LYS A 12 -31.05 -39.39 118.46
N ARG A 13 -32.39 -39.28 118.39
CA ARG A 13 -33.16 -39.69 117.20
C ARG A 13 -33.76 -38.56 116.36
N GLN A 14 -33.59 -37.29 116.76
CA GLN A 14 -34.11 -36.15 115.99
C GLN A 14 -33.03 -35.36 115.23
N ASN A 15 -31.74 -35.48 115.59
CA ASN A 15 -30.64 -34.80 114.86
C ASN A 15 -30.03 -35.63 113.72
N GLU A 16 -30.15 -36.97 113.74
CA GLU A 16 -29.61 -37.82 112.65
C GLU A 16 -30.47 -37.76 111.37
N VAL A 17 -31.75 -37.40 111.48
CA VAL A 17 -32.64 -37.27 110.30
C VAL A 17 -32.38 -35.95 109.56
N THR A 18 -32.14 -34.86 110.30
CA THR A 18 -31.79 -33.55 109.73
C THR A 18 -30.38 -33.54 109.10
N ASP A 19 -29.38 -34.21 109.70
CA ASP A 19 -28.03 -34.30 109.11
C ASP A 19 -28.00 -35.11 107.80
N VAL A 20 -28.87 -36.12 107.65
CA VAL A 20 -28.96 -36.94 106.42
C VAL A 20 -29.72 -36.20 105.33
N GLU A 21 -30.79 -35.49 105.67
CA GLU A 21 -31.54 -34.62 104.73
C GLU A 21 -30.65 -33.46 104.22
N ASP A 22 -29.88 -32.81 105.09
CA ASP A 22 -28.94 -31.74 104.73
C ASP A 22 -27.80 -32.25 103.82
N LEU A 23 -27.31 -33.49 104.02
CA LEU A 23 -26.30 -34.13 103.16
C LEU A 23 -26.87 -34.52 101.78
N GLU A 24 -28.12 -34.95 101.71
CA GLU A 24 -28.82 -35.26 100.47
C GLU A 24 -29.06 -33.98 99.64
N GLU A 25 -29.45 -32.88 100.29
CA GLU A 25 -29.56 -31.56 99.65
C GLU A 25 -28.21 -31.03 99.16
N MET A 26 -27.14 -31.16 99.96
CA MET A 26 -25.78 -30.78 99.56
C MET A 26 -25.31 -31.59 98.35
N ARG A 27 -25.62 -32.89 98.30
CA ARG A 27 -25.29 -33.75 97.15
C ARG A 27 -26.03 -33.32 95.89
N LYS A 28 -27.31 -32.96 96.01
CA LYS A 28 -28.12 -32.43 94.91
C LYS A 28 -27.58 -31.10 94.39
N LEU A 29 -27.20 -30.19 95.30
CA LEU A 29 -26.59 -28.91 94.96
C LEU A 29 -25.24 -29.10 94.25
N LEU A 30 -24.40 -30.02 94.71
CA LEU A 30 -23.13 -30.37 94.05
C LEU A 30 -23.35 -30.93 92.64
N GLN A 31 -24.39 -31.75 92.45
CA GLN A 31 -24.76 -32.27 91.14
C GLN A 31 -25.26 -31.15 90.20
N ASP A 32 -26.07 -30.23 90.71
CA ASP A 32 -26.55 -29.07 89.97
C ASP A 32 -25.42 -28.10 89.59
N ILE A 33 -24.46 -27.86 90.50
CA ILE A 33 -23.27 -27.06 90.21
C ILE A 33 -22.44 -27.71 89.10
N LYS A 34 -22.19 -29.03 89.17
CA LYS A 34 -21.47 -29.76 88.12
C LYS A 34 -22.21 -29.71 86.77
N ALA A 35 -23.53 -29.89 86.78
CA ALA A 35 -24.35 -29.81 85.57
C ALA A 35 -24.33 -28.39 84.98
N LYS A 36 -24.36 -27.35 85.81
CA LYS A 36 -24.19 -25.96 85.38
C LYS A 36 -22.80 -25.73 84.80
N GLN A 37 -21.74 -26.19 85.45
CA GLN A 37 -20.35 -26.08 84.96
C GLN A 37 -20.19 -26.73 83.58
N GLN A 38 -20.69 -27.95 83.40
CA GLN A 38 -20.67 -28.64 82.09
C GLN A 38 -21.45 -27.87 81.02
N LYS A 39 -22.61 -27.29 81.36
CA LYS A 39 -23.38 -26.44 80.43
C LYS A 39 -22.61 -25.16 80.07
N PHE A 40 -21.98 -24.50 81.04
CA PHE A 40 -21.15 -23.31 80.80
C PHE A 40 -19.95 -23.64 79.90
N GLU A 41 -19.28 -24.77 80.13
CA GLU A 41 -18.18 -25.23 79.29
C GLU A 41 -18.64 -25.57 77.87
N ALA A 42 -19.77 -26.27 77.72
CA ALA A 42 -20.34 -26.59 76.42
C ALA A 42 -20.75 -25.33 75.63
N LEU A 43 -21.39 -24.36 76.30
CA LEU A 43 -21.73 -23.06 75.70
C LEU A 43 -20.46 -22.30 75.29
N ARG A 44 -19.47 -22.23 76.18
CA ARG A 44 -18.18 -21.57 75.91
C ARG A 44 -17.47 -22.19 74.72
N ASN A 45 -17.39 -23.52 74.65
CA ASN A 45 -16.76 -24.22 73.52
C ASN A 45 -17.55 -23.98 72.22
N SER A 46 -18.89 -24.04 72.27
CA SER A 46 -19.70 -23.71 71.09
C SER A 46 -19.50 -22.28 70.60
N ASP A 47 -19.31 -21.31 71.49
CA ASP A 47 -19.08 -19.91 71.11
C ASP A 47 -17.67 -19.71 70.57
N LEU A 48 -16.67 -20.40 71.15
CA LEU A 48 -15.30 -20.42 70.63
C LEU A 48 -15.24 -21.05 69.23
N ASP A 49 -15.92 -22.18 69.01
CA ASP A 49 -15.96 -22.85 67.71
C ASP A 49 -16.62 -21.97 66.64
N LYS A 50 -17.75 -21.32 66.97
CA LYS A 50 -18.42 -20.36 66.07
C LYS A 50 -17.53 -19.18 65.75
N ASN A 51 -16.83 -18.64 66.75
CA ASN A 51 -15.90 -17.53 66.54
C ASN A 51 -14.70 -17.95 65.68
N GLU A 52 -14.17 -19.16 65.89
CA GLU A 52 -13.08 -19.70 65.07
C GLU A 52 -13.51 -19.90 63.61
N GLN A 53 -14.72 -20.43 63.37
CA GLN A 53 -15.28 -20.54 62.03
C GLN A 53 -15.45 -19.17 61.36
N ASN A 54 -16.03 -18.20 62.07
CA ASN A 54 -16.19 -16.85 61.55
C ASN A 54 -14.85 -16.18 61.22
N ILE A 55 -13.83 -16.34 62.07
CA ILE A 55 -12.47 -15.84 61.80
C ILE A 55 -11.87 -16.53 60.56
N LYS A 56 -12.05 -17.84 60.39
CA LYS A 56 -11.57 -18.58 59.22
C LYS A 56 -12.25 -18.09 57.94
N GLU A 57 -13.56 -17.90 57.96
CA GLU A 57 -14.32 -17.38 56.82
C GLU A 57 -13.91 -15.95 56.47
N PHE A 58 -13.77 -15.08 57.47
CA PHE A 58 -13.31 -13.71 57.27
C PHE A 58 -11.90 -13.67 56.65
N LYS A 59 -10.97 -14.49 57.15
CA LYS A 59 -9.61 -14.61 56.58
C LYS A 59 -9.66 -15.09 55.13
N SER A 60 -10.41 -16.15 54.83
CA SER A 60 -10.55 -16.67 53.46
C SER A 60 -11.14 -15.63 52.51
N ASN A 61 -12.15 -14.87 52.96
CA ASN A 61 -12.75 -13.81 52.16
C ASN A 61 -11.78 -12.65 51.91
N CYS A 62 -11.01 -12.25 52.94
CA CYS A 62 -9.94 -11.26 52.79
C CYS A 62 -8.86 -11.71 51.80
N GLU A 63 -8.41 -12.97 51.88
CA GLU A 63 -7.42 -13.54 50.95
C GLU A 63 -7.94 -13.55 49.50
N LYS A 64 -9.17 -14.04 49.27
CA LYS A 64 -9.80 -14.02 47.94
C LYS A 64 -9.91 -12.60 47.38
N ARG A 65 -10.29 -11.64 48.23
CA ARG A 65 -10.35 -10.23 47.84
C ARG A 65 -8.97 -9.67 47.52
N SER A 66 -7.94 -9.99 48.29
CA SER A 66 -6.56 -9.57 48.02
C SER A 66 -6.08 -10.10 46.67
N GLN A 67 -6.26 -11.39 46.42
CA GLN A 67 -5.88 -12.04 45.16
C GLN A 67 -6.61 -11.44 43.96
N GLY A 68 -7.90 -11.12 44.12
CA GLY A 68 -8.69 -10.44 43.08
C GLY A 68 -8.15 -9.04 42.76
N LEU A 69 -7.80 -8.26 43.78
CA LEU A 69 -7.19 -6.94 43.60
C LEU A 69 -5.79 -7.03 42.97
N GLU A 70 -4.96 -7.97 43.41
CA GLU A 70 -3.63 -8.20 42.82
C GLU A 70 -3.73 -8.57 41.34
N THR A 71 -4.66 -9.44 40.98
CA THR A 71 -4.91 -9.83 39.58
C THR A 71 -5.35 -8.62 38.74
N MET A 72 -6.23 -7.78 39.29
CA MET A 72 -6.68 -6.56 38.62
C MET A 72 -5.54 -5.54 38.44
N VAL A 73 -4.71 -5.35 39.46
CA VAL A 73 -3.52 -4.47 39.38
C VAL A 73 -2.56 -4.98 38.31
N LEU A 74 -2.30 -6.29 38.25
CA LEU A 74 -1.47 -6.88 37.21
C LEU A 74 -2.06 -6.68 35.81
N GLN A 75 -3.38 -6.85 35.66
CA GLN A 75 -4.05 -6.62 34.38
C GLN A 75 -3.96 -5.15 33.95
N LEU A 76 -4.19 -4.20 34.86
CA LEU A 76 -4.07 -2.77 34.58
C LEU A 76 -2.63 -2.39 34.20
N LYS A 77 -1.63 -2.92 34.91
CA LYS A 77 -0.21 -2.70 34.56
C LYS A 77 0.12 -3.20 33.16
N ARG A 78 -0.32 -4.42 32.79
CA ARG A 78 -0.13 -4.95 31.42
C ARG A 78 -0.84 -4.10 30.37
N GLN A 79 -2.01 -3.56 30.68
CA GLN A 79 -2.71 -2.66 29.75
C GLN A 79 -1.94 -1.35 29.57
N ILE A 80 -1.41 -0.76 30.65
CA ILE A 80 -0.56 0.45 30.58
C ILE A 80 0.67 0.17 29.71
N GLU A 81 1.41 -0.91 29.97
CA GLU A 81 2.59 -1.28 29.19
C GLU A 81 2.26 -1.46 27.69
N LYS A 82 1.11 -2.06 27.38
CA LYS A 82 0.65 -2.21 26.00
C LYS A 82 0.34 -0.86 25.36
N PHE A 83 -0.38 0.02 26.06
CA PHE A 83 -0.68 1.37 25.56
C PHE A 83 0.60 2.19 25.36
N GLU A 84 1.57 2.10 26.25
CA GLU A 84 2.87 2.75 26.09
C GLU A 84 3.63 2.23 24.86
N CYS A 85 3.65 0.91 24.66
CA CYS A 85 4.26 0.28 23.48
C CYS A 85 3.61 0.73 22.18
N ASP A 86 2.28 0.74 22.12
CA ASP A 86 1.52 1.16 20.93
C ASP A 86 1.70 2.66 20.67
N TYR A 87 1.71 3.50 21.71
CA TYR A 87 1.99 4.93 21.61
C TYR A 87 3.39 5.21 21.05
N GLN A 88 4.42 4.50 21.53
CA GLN A 88 5.78 4.63 21.01
C GLN A 88 5.86 4.25 19.53
N LYS A 89 5.23 3.13 19.13
CA LYS A 89 5.19 2.72 17.72
C LYS A 89 4.53 3.77 16.84
N GLU A 90 3.42 4.34 17.29
CA GLU A 90 2.71 5.37 16.53
C GLU A 90 3.53 6.65 16.44
N THR A 91 4.21 7.04 17.53
CA THR A 91 5.10 8.20 17.54
C THR A 91 6.25 8.04 16.54
N GLU A 92 6.86 6.85 16.47
CA GLU A 92 7.94 6.56 15.52
C GLU A 92 7.44 6.51 14.07
N LYS A 93 6.24 5.97 13.81
CA LYS A 93 5.61 6.08 12.49
C LYS A 93 5.38 7.53 12.09
N ASN A 94 4.87 8.34 13.02
CA ASN A 94 4.57 9.74 12.76
C ASN A 94 5.83 10.55 12.45
N LYS A 95 6.93 10.31 13.17
CA LYS A 95 8.25 10.91 12.86
C LYS A 95 8.75 10.52 11.47
N ARG A 96 8.59 9.25 11.08
CA ARG A 96 8.97 8.78 9.73
C ARG A 96 8.14 9.47 8.65
N SER A 97 6.82 9.54 8.81
CA SER A 97 5.96 10.26 7.86
C SER A 97 6.27 11.75 7.81
N GLU A 98 6.59 12.40 8.94
CA GLU A 98 7.00 13.81 8.94
C GLU A 98 8.31 14.03 8.17
N SER A 99 9.28 13.12 8.34
CA SER A 99 10.55 13.19 7.58
C SER A 99 10.34 12.99 6.08
N GLU A 100 9.43 12.09 5.69
CA GLU A 100 9.07 11.85 4.29
C GLU A 100 8.33 13.03 3.68
N ILE A 101 7.36 13.62 4.40
CA ILE A 101 6.67 14.85 3.99
C ILE A 101 7.68 15.99 3.81
N LYS A 102 8.65 16.13 4.72
CA LYS A 102 9.69 17.16 4.59
C LYS A 102 10.55 16.91 3.34
N HIS A 103 10.96 15.67 3.10
CA HIS A 103 11.74 15.31 1.93
C HIS A 103 10.97 15.55 0.62
N LEU A 104 9.71 15.13 0.54
CA LEU A 104 8.85 15.38 -0.62
C LEU A 104 8.62 16.88 -0.84
N ARG A 105 8.44 17.68 0.21
CA ARG A 105 8.34 19.14 0.09
C ARG A 105 9.62 19.76 -0.47
N GLU A 106 10.79 19.25 -0.06
CA GLU A 106 12.07 19.72 -0.57
C GLU A 106 12.25 19.33 -2.05
N GLN A 107 11.91 18.09 -2.43
CA GLN A 107 11.89 17.68 -3.84
C GLN A 107 10.92 18.52 -4.69
N VAL A 108 9.71 18.81 -4.19
CA VAL A 108 8.75 19.68 -4.90
C VAL A 108 9.35 21.06 -5.09
N LYS A 109 9.96 21.63 -4.06
CA LYS A 109 10.62 22.94 -4.15
C LYS A 109 11.78 22.93 -5.14
N ASP A 110 12.59 21.88 -5.15
CA ASP A 110 13.71 21.73 -6.08
C ASP A 110 13.21 21.56 -7.51
N LEU A 111 12.13 20.80 -7.71
CA LEU A 111 11.46 20.67 -9.00
C LEU A 111 10.79 21.97 -9.45
N GLU A 112 10.19 22.75 -8.54
CA GLU A 112 9.64 24.08 -8.85
C GLU A 112 10.73 25.07 -9.25
N ASN A 113 11.87 25.05 -8.56
CA ASN A 113 13.03 25.88 -8.89
C ASN A 113 13.72 25.41 -10.18
N SER A 114 13.73 24.10 -10.44
CA SER A 114 14.30 23.51 -11.67
C SER A 114 13.35 23.65 -12.86
N ASN A 115 12.04 23.68 -12.62
CA ASN A 115 11.03 23.87 -13.65
C ASN A 115 11.10 25.30 -14.17
N HIS A 116 11.80 25.45 -15.30
CA HIS A 116 11.33 26.07 -16.53
C HIS A 116 10.69 27.46 -16.51
N VAL A 117 10.46 28.15 -15.39
CA VAL A 117 9.86 29.48 -15.38
C VAL A 117 10.81 30.46 -16.06
N GLU A 118 12.09 30.41 -15.72
CA GLU A 118 13.11 31.27 -16.30
C GLU A 118 13.44 30.87 -17.76
N ALA A 119 13.47 29.57 -18.05
CA ALA A 119 13.59 29.06 -19.41
C ALA A 119 12.38 29.42 -20.29
N VAL A 120 11.16 29.39 -19.75
CA VAL A 120 9.92 29.73 -20.46
C VAL A 120 9.80 31.23 -20.65
N ILE A 121 10.24 32.04 -19.68
CA ILE A 121 10.33 33.50 -19.82
C ILE A 121 11.32 33.85 -20.93
N THR A 122 12.53 33.30 -20.90
CA THR A 122 13.54 33.57 -21.94
C THR A 122 13.12 33.07 -23.32
N LEU A 123 12.52 31.88 -23.41
CA LEU A 123 11.96 31.36 -24.67
C LEU A 123 10.80 32.24 -25.17
N ARG A 124 9.90 32.70 -24.30
CA ARG A 124 8.82 33.64 -24.69
C ARG A 124 9.37 34.96 -25.22
N GLU A 125 10.42 35.49 -24.62
CA GLU A 125 11.07 36.71 -25.10
C GLU A 125 11.76 36.50 -26.45
N GLN A 126 12.43 35.36 -26.64
CA GLN A 126 13.02 34.99 -27.93
C GLN A 126 11.95 34.84 -29.02
N VAL A 127 10.83 34.17 -28.73
CA VAL A 127 9.70 34.06 -29.66
C VAL A 127 9.17 35.44 -30.06
N LYS A 128 8.95 36.34 -29.09
CA LYS A 128 8.51 37.72 -29.39
C LYS A 128 9.50 38.49 -30.26
N ARG A 129 10.81 38.34 -30.00
CA ARG A 129 11.85 38.97 -30.84
C ARG A 129 11.81 38.44 -32.27
N LEU A 130 11.77 37.12 -32.43
CA LEU A 130 11.69 36.46 -33.74
C LEU A 130 10.41 36.84 -34.50
N GLU A 131 9.27 36.97 -33.81
CA GLU A 131 8.02 37.44 -34.41
C GLU A 131 8.12 38.89 -34.93
N LEU A 132 8.83 39.77 -34.22
CA LEU A 132 9.05 41.14 -34.64
C LEU A 132 9.98 41.18 -35.87
N GLU A 133 11.06 40.41 -35.84
CA GLU A 133 12.04 40.31 -36.92
C GLU A 133 11.42 39.70 -38.18
N LEU A 134 10.58 38.67 -38.03
CA LEU A 134 9.80 38.10 -39.13
C LEU A 134 8.83 39.12 -39.74
N LYS A 135 8.13 39.93 -38.92
CA LYS A 135 7.25 41.00 -39.42
C LYS A 135 8.03 42.05 -40.20
N GLN A 136 9.20 42.45 -39.70
CA GLN A 136 10.08 43.38 -40.38
C GLN A 136 10.58 42.81 -41.70
N GLU A 137 11.01 41.55 -41.73
CA GLU A 137 11.48 40.89 -42.94
C GLU A 137 10.35 40.63 -43.93
N CYS A 138 9.12 40.38 -43.46
CA CYS A 138 7.95 40.29 -44.32
C CYS A 138 7.61 41.64 -44.96
N GLU A 139 7.72 42.75 -44.22
CA GLU A 139 7.57 44.11 -44.76
C GLU A 139 8.70 44.47 -45.73
N ASN A 140 9.95 44.08 -45.42
CA ASN A 140 11.09 44.25 -46.33
C ASN A 140 10.90 43.43 -47.61
N SER A 141 10.50 42.17 -47.48
CA SER A 141 10.22 41.27 -48.60
C SER A 141 9.02 41.74 -49.41
N LYS A 142 7.97 42.32 -48.82
CA LYS A 142 6.90 43.00 -49.56
C LYS A 142 7.41 44.22 -50.33
N LYS A 143 8.27 45.06 -49.72
CA LYS A 143 8.91 46.21 -50.38
C LYS A 143 9.85 45.78 -51.51
N LEU A 144 10.63 44.71 -51.33
CA LEU A 144 11.47 44.12 -52.36
C LEU A 144 10.63 43.45 -53.45
N THR A 145 9.57 42.72 -53.10
CA THR A 145 8.64 42.11 -54.07
C THR A 145 7.91 43.20 -54.86
N ALA A 146 7.53 44.33 -54.26
CA ALA A 146 6.94 45.47 -54.96
C ALA A 146 7.94 46.22 -55.86
N LYS A 147 9.24 46.11 -55.57
CA LYS A 147 10.33 46.58 -56.44
C LYS A 147 10.65 45.58 -57.56
N LEU A 148 10.64 44.27 -57.28
CA LEU A 148 10.82 43.19 -58.24
C LEU A 148 9.59 42.97 -59.14
N SER A 149 8.38 43.28 -58.70
CA SER A 149 7.17 43.22 -59.54
C SER A 149 7.18 44.32 -60.62
N LYS A 150 8.08 45.30 -60.52
CA LYS A 150 8.37 46.26 -61.58
C LYS A 150 9.47 45.78 -62.54
N THR A 151 10.11 44.64 -62.26
CA THR A 151 11.22 44.08 -63.01
C THR A 151 11.16 42.54 -62.97
N SER A 152 10.47 41.96 -63.94
CA SER A 152 10.48 40.54 -64.33
C SER A 152 9.75 39.49 -63.45
N VAL A 153 8.70 38.96 -64.09
CA VAL A 153 8.14 37.59 -64.09
C VAL A 153 8.82 36.55 -63.18
N SER A 154 8.33 36.42 -61.95
CA SER A 154 8.40 35.13 -61.23
C SER A 154 7.03 34.86 -60.63
N ARG A 155 6.32 33.90 -61.22
CA ARG A 155 4.97 33.47 -60.79
C ARG A 155 5.09 32.88 -59.38
N LYS A 156 4.64 33.62 -58.37
CA LYS A 156 4.31 33.04 -57.07
C LYS A 156 3.07 32.16 -57.28
N LEU A 157 3.19 30.87 -56.97
CA LEU A 157 2.06 29.94 -56.97
C LEU A 157 1.03 30.43 -55.95
N THR A 158 -0.24 30.42 -56.36
CA THR A 158 -1.38 30.81 -55.55
C THR A 158 -1.70 29.72 -54.52
N PRO A 159 -2.37 30.05 -53.40
CA PRO A 159 -2.80 29.06 -52.41
C PRO A 159 -3.62 27.89 -53.01
N ALA A 160 -4.40 28.17 -54.05
CA ALA A 160 -5.18 27.16 -54.77
C ALA A 160 -4.30 26.12 -55.52
N GLU A 161 -3.14 26.55 -56.05
CA GLU A 161 -2.19 25.66 -56.73
C GLU A 161 -1.40 24.80 -55.73
N LEU A 162 -1.15 25.31 -54.50
CA LEU A 162 -0.57 24.51 -53.42
C LEU A 162 -1.54 23.42 -52.96
N ASP A 163 -2.81 23.75 -52.78
CA ASP A 163 -3.85 22.79 -52.39
C ASP A 163 -4.06 21.71 -53.45
N GLN A 164 -4.01 22.09 -54.73
CA GLN A 164 -4.08 21.14 -55.83
C GLN A 164 -2.89 20.18 -55.83
N LYS A 165 -1.66 20.70 -55.68
CA LYS A 165 -0.45 19.87 -55.63
C LYS A 165 -0.43 18.92 -54.42
N SER A 166 -0.98 19.36 -53.28
CA SER A 166 -1.12 18.52 -52.09
C SER A 166 -2.09 17.36 -52.33
N ARG A 167 -3.24 17.63 -52.98
CA ARG A 167 -4.21 16.59 -53.36
C ARG A 167 -3.61 15.58 -54.34
N GLU A 168 -2.93 16.06 -55.38
CA GLU A 168 -2.25 15.20 -56.36
C GLU A 168 -1.20 14.29 -55.69
N MET A 169 -0.44 14.82 -54.72
CA MET A 169 0.53 14.03 -53.96
C MET A 169 -0.15 12.97 -53.07
N GLN A 170 -1.26 13.33 -52.43
CA GLN A 170 -2.04 12.39 -51.60
C GLN A 170 -2.61 11.24 -52.44
N GLU A 171 -3.12 11.53 -53.63
CA GLU A 171 -3.63 10.53 -54.58
C GLU A 171 -2.51 9.60 -55.05
N GLN A 172 -1.33 10.13 -55.36
CA GLN A 172 -0.15 9.32 -55.70
C GLN A 172 0.23 8.38 -54.55
N ILE A 173 0.29 8.88 -53.31
CA ILE A 173 0.60 8.07 -52.13
C ILE A 173 -0.48 6.98 -51.91
N SER A 174 -1.76 7.32 -52.09
CA SER A 174 -2.86 6.35 -51.98
C SER A 174 -2.71 5.21 -52.99
N LEU A 175 -2.41 5.54 -54.24
CA LEU A 175 -2.18 4.54 -55.28
C LEU A 175 -0.97 3.64 -54.94
N TYR A 176 0.13 4.21 -54.46
CA TYR A 176 1.28 3.40 -54.04
C TYR A 176 0.94 2.48 -52.87
N ALA A 177 0.15 2.95 -51.90
CA ALA A 177 -0.30 2.13 -50.77
C ALA A 177 -1.19 0.97 -51.24
N GLU A 178 -2.09 1.20 -52.19
CA GLU A 178 -2.95 0.16 -52.76
C GLU A 178 -2.17 -0.87 -53.59
N MET A 179 -1.19 -0.43 -54.39
CA MET A 179 -0.39 -1.34 -55.22
C MET A 179 0.61 -2.18 -54.41
N SER A 180 1.21 -1.59 -53.38
CA SER A 180 2.27 -2.25 -52.61
C SER A 180 1.78 -2.87 -51.29
N ASN A 181 0.56 -2.56 -50.85
CA ASN A 181 0.07 -2.82 -49.49
C ASN A 181 1.00 -2.29 -48.38
N LEU A 182 1.83 -1.29 -48.70
CA LEU A 182 2.73 -0.61 -47.77
C LEU A 182 2.18 0.78 -47.46
N LEU A 183 1.88 0.99 -46.18
CA LEU A 183 1.44 2.28 -45.66
C LEU A 183 2.58 2.96 -44.89
N ILE A 184 2.91 4.19 -45.27
CA ILE A 184 3.88 5.04 -44.57
C ILE A 184 3.10 6.05 -43.71
N GLN A 185 3.05 5.85 -42.39
CA GLN A 185 2.21 6.65 -41.50
C GLN A 185 2.86 7.94 -41.00
N ASN A 186 4.15 7.88 -40.66
CA ASN A 186 4.81 8.98 -39.98
C ASN A 186 6.22 9.15 -40.53
N VAL A 187 6.56 10.39 -40.88
CA VAL A 187 7.87 10.78 -41.38
C VAL A 187 8.45 11.78 -40.39
N LYS A 188 9.47 11.37 -39.65
CA LYS A 188 10.22 12.26 -38.76
C LYS A 188 11.57 12.57 -39.39
N VAL A 189 11.76 13.85 -39.74
CA VAL A 189 13.05 14.37 -40.21
C VAL A 189 13.78 14.95 -39.00
N MET A 190 14.82 14.28 -38.54
CA MET A 190 15.57 14.68 -37.34
C MET A 190 16.74 15.61 -37.72
N SER A 191 17.38 15.37 -38.87
CA SER A 191 18.43 16.21 -39.45
C SER A 191 18.46 16.09 -40.97
N HIS A 192 19.39 16.76 -41.65
CA HIS A 192 19.49 16.75 -43.11
C HIS A 192 19.70 15.32 -43.68
N ASP A 193 20.39 14.46 -42.92
CA ASP A 193 20.77 13.09 -43.31
C ASP A 193 20.10 11.99 -42.47
N GLU A 194 19.20 12.35 -41.55
CA GLU A 194 18.50 11.42 -40.67
C GLU A 194 16.98 11.53 -40.79
N LYS A 195 16.35 10.47 -41.32
CA LYS A 195 14.90 10.38 -41.53
C LYS A 195 14.40 9.04 -40.99
N SER A 196 13.32 9.05 -40.21
CA SER A 196 12.66 7.84 -39.75
C SER A 196 11.22 7.75 -40.25
N PHE A 197 10.86 6.54 -40.67
CA PHE A 197 9.60 6.19 -41.29
C PHE A 197 8.94 5.10 -40.49
N LYS A 198 7.68 5.30 -40.11
CA LYS A 198 6.85 4.23 -39.55
C LYS A 198 6.06 3.58 -40.69
N CYS A 199 6.31 2.30 -40.92
CA CYS A 199 5.79 1.55 -42.05
C CYS A 199 4.91 0.39 -41.57
N ILE A 200 3.82 0.15 -42.29
CA ILE A 200 2.94 -0.99 -42.09
C ILE A 200 2.78 -1.69 -43.43
N HIS A 201 3.23 -2.93 -43.53
CA HIS A 201 3.09 -3.75 -44.73
C HIS A 201 2.10 -4.88 -44.45
N SER A 202 0.97 -4.89 -45.17
CA SER A 202 -0.05 -5.93 -45.03
C SER A 202 0.01 -6.93 -46.18
N GLY A 203 -0.26 -8.18 -45.89
CA GLY A 203 -0.39 -9.25 -46.88
C GLY A 203 -1.35 -10.33 -46.44
N ARG A 204 -1.35 -11.44 -47.17
CA ARG A 204 -2.23 -12.59 -46.89
C ARG A 204 -1.87 -13.27 -45.57
N ASN A 205 -0.59 -13.28 -45.21
CA ASN A 205 -0.06 -13.95 -44.03
C ASN A 205 -0.05 -13.06 -42.77
N GLY A 206 -0.56 -11.83 -42.85
CA GLY A 206 -0.64 -10.90 -41.74
C GLY A 206 -0.10 -9.51 -42.08
N THR A 207 0.13 -8.72 -41.03
CA THR A 207 0.58 -7.33 -41.14
C THR A 207 1.86 -7.14 -40.35
N LEU A 208 2.92 -6.69 -41.02
CA LEU A 208 4.21 -6.36 -40.41
C LEU A 208 4.32 -4.86 -40.20
N GLU A 209 4.38 -4.45 -38.94
CA GLU A 209 4.68 -3.07 -38.53
C GLU A 209 6.18 -2.95 -38.24
N PHE A 210 6.82 -1.91 -38.79
CA PHE A 210 8.24 -1.68 -38.58
C PHE A 210 8.61 -0.21 -38.71
N LYS A 211 9.77 0.15 -38.14
CA LYS A 211 10.40 1.46 -38.32
C LYS A 211 11.59 1.32 -39.25
N LEU A 212 11.70 2.21 -40.22
CA LEU A 212 12.84 2.31 -41.11
C LEU A 212 13.49 3.68 -40.95
N SER A 213 14.73 3.71 -40.49
CA SER A 213 15.51 4.94 -40.33
C SER A 213 16.68 4.97 -41.30
N PHE A 214 16.97 6.13 -41.90
CA PHE A 214 18.14 6.32 -42.74
C PHE A 214 19.13 7.23 -42.03
N LYS A 215 20.41 6.85 -42.06
CA LYS A 215 21.54 7.64 -41.62
C LYS A 215 22.61 7.62 -42.73
N GLY A 216 22.58 8.63 -43.59
CA GLY A 216 23.41 8.66 -44.80
C GLY A 216 23.06 7.51 -45.76
N GLU A 217 24.02 6.60 -45.99
CA GLU A 217 23.86 5.43 -46.87
C GLU A 217 23.42 4.15 -46.14
N THR A 218 23.24 4.20 -44.82
CA THR A 218 22.78 3.04 -44.02
C THR A 218 21.30 3.18 -43.70
N ALA A 219 20.56 2.10 -43.88
CA ALA A 219 19.17 1.94 -43.48
C ALA A 219 19.11 1.00 -42.27
N HIS A 220 18.41 1.45 -41.22
CA HIS A 220 18.17 0.73 -39.98
C HIS A 220 16.71 0.30 -39.94
N TYR A 221 16.47 -1.00 -39.87
CA TYR A 221 15.16 -1.62 -39.73
C TYR A 221 14.94 -2.06 -38.28
N GLU A 222 13.77 -1.76 -37.75
CA GLU A 222 13.35 -2.19 -36.41
C GLU A 222 11.91 -2.75 -36.48
N PRO A 223 11.71 -4.06 -36.33
CA PRO A 223 10.39 -4.67 -36.35
C PRO A 223 9.59 -4.34 -35.08
N SER A 224 8.29 -4.14 -35.22
CA SER A 224 7.34 -3.96 -34.11
C SER A 224 6.40 -5.18 -34.04
N LEU A 225 6.98 -6.32 -33.68
CA LEU A 225 6.28 -7.61 -33.55
C LEU A 225 5.82 -7.84 -32.12
N GLN A 226 4.56 -8.21 -31.94
CA GLN A 226 3.98 -8.57 -30.65
C GLN A 226 3.71 -10.08 -30.61
N PRO A 227 4.26 -10.83 -29.63
CA PRO A 227 4.15 -12.29 -29.61
C PRO A 227 2.71 -12.84 -29.65
N ASP A 228 1.78 -12.15 -28.99
CA ASP A 228 0.38 -12.56 -28.92
C ASP A 228 -0.41 -12.26 -30.20
N ARG A 229 -0.07 -11.17 -30.89
CA ARG A 229 -0.78 -10.70 -32.10
C ARG A 229 -0.21 -11.32 -33.37
N ASP A 230 1.11 -11.44 -33.43
CA ASP A 230 1.86 -11.74 -34.64
C ASP A 230 2.44 -13.17 -34.62
N ALA A 231 1.92 -14.06 -33.77
CA ALA A 231 2.38 -15.44 -33.61
C ALA A 231 2.48 -16.19 -34.95
N ASP A 232 1.41 -16.17 -35.74
CA ASP A 232 1.36 -16.77 -37.07
C ASP A 232 2.42 -16.18 -38.01
N LEU A 233 2.57 -14.86 -38.01
CA LEU A 233 3.51 -14.15 -38.88
C LEU A 233 4.97 -14.46 -38.50
N MET A 234 5.27 -14.59 -37.20
CA MET A 234 6.61 -14.95 -36.71
C MET A 234 7.03 -16.38 -37.08
N THR A 235 6.10 -17.29 -37.39
CA THR A 235 6.45 -18.64 -37.87
C THR A 235 6.95 -18.63 -39.31
N ILE A 236 6.43 -17.70 -40.13
CA ILE A 236 6.71 -17.62 -41.58
C ILE A 236 7.89 -16.68 -41.86
N LEU A 237 8.08 -15.65 -41.05
CA LEU A 237 9.17 -14.69 -41.23
C LEU A 237 10.54 -15.36 -40.95
N PRO A 238 11.57 -15.05 -41.74
CA PRO A 238 12.95 -15.37 -41.41
C PRO A 238 13.43 -14.66 -40.14
N ASP A 239 14.40 -15.24 -39.44
CA ASP A 239 14.90 -14.71 -38.17
C ASP A 239 15.48 -13.29 -38.31
N TYR A 240 16.14 -12.98 -39.43
CA TYR A 240 16.68 -11.65 -39.69
C TYR A 240 15.61 -10.54 -39.88
N LEU A 241 14.34 -10.90 -40.10
CA LEU A 241 13.22 -9.94 -40.14
C LEU A 241 12.49 -9.84 -38.79
N LYS A 242 12.84 -10.69 -37.82
CA LYS A 242 12.31 -10.63 -36.45
C LYS A 242 13.15 -9.72 -35.55
N GLU A 243 14.39 -9.47 -35.94
CA GLU A 243 15.35 -8.65 -35.21
C GLU A 243 15.66 -7.34 -35.92
N PRO A 244 16.14 -6.31 -35.21
CA PRO A 244 16.63 -5.10 -35.83
C PRO A 244 17.87 -5.36 -36.69
N ILE A 245 17.90 -4.82 -37.91
CA ILE A 245 19.03 -5.00 -38.84
C ILE A 245 19.45 -3.69 -39.48
N ASP A 246 20.74 -3.60 -39.77
CA ASP A 246 21.33 -2.53 -40.56
C ASP A 246 21.73 -3.06 -41.94
N PHE A 247 21.35 -2.34 -42.99
CA PHE A 247 21.73 -2.68 -44.35
C PHE A 247 22.00 -1.42 -45.18
N LYS A 248 22.68 -1.59 -46.32
CA LYS A 248 22.96 -0.48 -47.23
C LYS A 248 21.67 -0.03 -47.90
N LYS A 249 21.50 1.28 -48.05
CA LYS A 249 20.34 1.88 -48.74
C LYS A 249 20.14 1.34 -50.16
N GLU A 250 21.21 0.92 -50.83
CA GLU A 250 21.19 0.27 -52.15
C GLU A 250 20.42 -1.05 -52.16
N SER A 251 20.30 -1.74 -51.02
CA SER A 251 19.59 -3.03 -50.89
C SER A 251 18.14 -2.88 -50.43
N LEU A 252 17.60 -1.65 -50.44
CA LEU A 252 16.25 -1.35 -49.96
C LEU A 252 15.15 -2.00 -50.82
N ASP A 253 15.38 -2.09 -52.12
CA ASP A 253 14.54 -2.79 -53.09
C ASP A 253 14.46 -4.29 -52.78
N LEU A 254 15.61 -4.93 -52.52
CA LEU A 254 15.69 -6.33 -52.11
C LEU A 254 14.99 -6.57 -50.77
N PHE A 255 15.23 -5.69 -49.80
CA PHE A 255 14.56 -5.73 -48.51
C PHE A 255 13.03 -5.64 -48.66
N PHE A 256 12.54 -4.68 -49.44
CA PHE A 256 11.12 -4.51 -49.71
C PHE A 256 10.52 -5.76 -50.38
N TRP A 257 11.19 -6.29 -51.39
CA TRP A 257 10.72 -7.47 -52.12
C TRP A 257 10.70 -8.71 -51.23
N ARG A 258 11.68 -8.88 -50.33
CA ARG A 258 11.69 -9.99 -49.36
C ARG A 258 10.50 -9.91 -48.42
N ILE A 259 10.21 -8.75 -47.84
CA ILE A 259 9.03 -8.60 -46.98
C ILE A 259 7.75 -8.91 -47.76
N LEU A 260 7.62 -8.38 -48.98
CA LEU A 260 6.46 -8.62 -49.83
C LEU A 260 6.26 -10.13 -50.09
N ASP A 261 7.34 -10.83 -50.45
CA ASP A 261 7.35 -12.27 -50.74
C ASP A 261 6.85 -13.08 -49.53
N PHE A 262 7.39 -12.85 -48.33
CA PHE A 262 6.95 -13.56 -47.12
C PHE A 262 5.51 -13.23 -46.69
N LEU A 263 5.05 -12.00 -46.92
CA LEU A 263 3.69 -11.60 -46.60
C LEU A 263 2.64 -12.11 -47.60
N GLN A 264 3.04 -12.40 -48.85
CA GLN A 264 2.13 -12.83 -49.93
C GLN A 264 2.19 -14.33 -50.25
N LYS A 265 3.26 -15.03 -49.88
CA LYS A 265 3.42 -16.48 -50.10
C LYS A 265 2.22 -17.27 -49.60
N SER A 266 1.75 -18.21 -50.41
CA SER A 266 0.67 -19.10 -50.01
C SER A 266 1.19 -20.05 -48.92
N ARG A 267 0.34 -20.41 -47.95
CA ARG A 267 0.69 -21.37 -46.88
C ARG A 267 0.85 -22.81 -47.39
N ASP A 268 0.61 -23.04 -48.70
CA ASP A 268 0.54 -24.37 -49.32
C ASP A 268 1.74 -24.69 -50.24
N ASP A 269 2.78 -23.84 -50.29
CA ASP A 269 3.96 -24.01 -51.17
C ASP A 269 5.24 -24.47 -50.42
N ASP A 270 5.11 -25.26 -49.35
CA ASP A 270 6.21 -26.01 -48.71
C ASP A 270 5.98 -27.53 -48.76
#